data_AF-A0AA89Q6W5-F1
#
_entry.id   AF-A0AA89Q6W5-F1
#
_cell.length_a   1.000
_cell.length_b   1.000
_cell.length_c   1.000
_cell.angle_alpha   90.00
_cell.angle_beta   90.00
_cell.angle_gamma   90.00
#
_symmetry.space_group_name_H-M   'P 1'
#
loop_
_entity.id
_entity.type
_entity.pdbx_description
1 polymer ?
#
loop_
_entity_poly.entity_id
_entity_poly.type
_entity_poly.pdbx_seq_one_letter_code
_entity_poly.pdbx_strand_id
1 'polypeptide(L)'
;MSDMNGDRYDGERYDGGRYGDGLYDHDLYDDDLSDDDPSDDDPSGDNASGEHDRGDEEFDAGMLEEELRQAAAVLDPVPAELQQIAVDAYALHDLDARVAELTFDSLVDALPVRGVTDTPRMLTFRAGDVTVDVEVTAQGLMGQVLPPQPARIEVLGGPRPGSPLTADDLGRFTGDVPLSGPFALRLRTGGDVVVTEWLRA
;
A
#
# COMPACT_ATOMS: atom_id res chain seq x y z
N MET A 1 -19.19 39.18 -43.39
CA MET A 1 -19.13 39.29 -41.93
C MET A 1 -17.93 38.47 -41.50
N SER A 2 -16.69 38.84 -41.81
CA SER A 2 -16.00 40.13 -41.61
C SER A 2 -15.89 40.51 -40.13
N ASP A 3 -14.62 40.58 -39.72
CA ASP A 3 -14.01 41.38 -38.65
C ASP A 3 -14.12 40.82 -37.22
N MET A 4 -13.12 40.93 -36.34
CA MET A 4 -11.65 41.17 -36.35
C MET A 4 -11.30 41.39 -34.87
N ASN A 5 -10.11 40.92 -34.44
CA ASN A 5 -9.28 41.43 -33.31
C ASN A 5 -9.91 41.48 -31.89
N GLY A 6 -9.19 41.22 -30.82
CA GLY A 6 -7.75 41.11 -30.60
C GLY A 6 -7.47 41.61 -29.18
N ASP A 7 -6.59 40.91 -28.45
CA ASP A 7 -5.82 41.40 -27.29
C ASP A 7 -4.85 40.25 -26.96
N ARG A 8 -3.62 40.22 -27.50
CA ARG A 8 -2.41 40.90 -27.02
C ARG A 8 -2.32 40.97 -25.48
N TYR A 9 -1.63 39.98 -24.92
CA TYR A 9 -0.87 40.16 -23.69
C TYR A 9 0.61 40.25 -24.07
N ASP A 10 1.18 41.46 -23.92
CA ASP A 10 2.60 41.76 -24.00
C ASP A 10 3.14 41.97 -22.57
N GLY A 11 4.40 41.59 -22.37
CA GLY A 11 4.95 41.21 -21.07
C GLY A 11 5.56 42.30 -20.17
N GLU A 12 5.99 41.82 -19.01
CA GLU A 12 6.97 42.44 -18.11
C GLU A 12 7.99 41.33 -17.78
N ARG A 13 9.17 41.33 -18.40
CA ARG A 13 10.44 41.92 -17.89
C ARG A 13 10.85 41.37 -16.52
N TYR A 14 11.63 40.29 -16.55
CA TYR A 14 12.58 39.94 -15.51
C TYR A 14 13.97 40.34 -15.99
N ASP A 15 14.61 41.29 -15.30
CA ASP A 15 16.03 41.64 -15.47
C ASP A 15 16.70 41.69 -14.10
N GLY A 16 17.90 41.12 -14.03
CA GLY A 16 18.93 41.46 -13.04
C GLY A 16 19.46 40.29 -12.20
N GLY A 17 20.63 39.74 -12.56
CA GLY A 17 21.49 39.10 -11.55
C GLY A 17 22.54 38.06 -11.96
N ARG A 18 23.57 38.51 -12.69
CA ARG A 18 24.91 37.92 -12.96
C ARG A 18 25.47 36.80 -12.02
N TYR A 19 25.97 35.73 -12.65
CA TYR A 19 27.21 34.97 -12.34
C TYR A 19 27.71 34.43 -13.71
N GLY A 20 28.79 34.90 -14.36
CA GLY A 20 30.22 34.75 -14.01
C GLY A 20 30.74 33.37 -14.45
N ASP A 21 30.81 33.08 -15.76
CA ASP A 21 32.01 33.07 -16.65
C ASP A 21 33.22 32.26 -16.15
N GLY A 22 33.72 31.36 -17.00
CA GLY A 22 34.84 30.45 -16.73
C GLY A 22 34.95 29.28 -17.71
N LEU A 23 34.88 29.54 -19.03
CA LEU A 23 35.29 28.58 -20.06
C LEU A 23 36.77 28.82 -20.38
N TYR A 24 37.61 27.81 -20.14
CA TYR A 24 39.01 27.79 -20.57
C TYR A 24 39.08 27.13 -21.94
N ASP A 25 39.64 27.85 -22.91
CA ASP A 25 40.15 27.31 -24.17
C ASP A 25 41.53 27.92 -24.42
N HIS A 26 42.55 27.08 -24.56
CA HIS A 26 43.82 27.47 -25.17
C HIS A 26 44.49 26.25 -25.80
N ASP A 27 44.78 26.43 -27.08
CA ASP A 27 45.22 25.46 -28.06
C ASP A 27 46.63 24.89 -27.86
N LEU A 28 46.80 23.67 -28.38
CA LEU A 28 47.87 23.16 -29.24
C LEU A 28 49.33 23.56 -29.00
N TYR A 29 50.16 22.56 -28.70
CA TYR A 29 51.47 22.37 -29.31
C TYR A 29 51.67 20.88 -29.65
N ASP A 30 51.71 20.57 -30.94
CA ASP A 30 52.46 19.46 -31.52
C ASP A 30 53.96 19.81 -31.48
N ASP A 31 54.83 18.86 -31.15
CA ASP A 31 56.11 18.72 -31.86
C ASP A 31 56.73 17.32 -31.69
N ASP A 32 57.36 16.89 -32.78
CA ASP A 32 57.92 15.59 -33.14
C ASP A 32 58.83 14.91 -32.11
N LEU A 33 58.87 13.57 -32.13
CA LEU A 33 60.11 12.80 -32.34
C LEU A 33 59.80 11.35 -32.79
N SER A 34 60.51 10.96 -33.84
CA SER A 34 60.42 9.81 -34.75
C SER A 34 60.82 8.43 -34.19
N ASP A 35 60.21 7.40 -34.79
CA ASP A 35 60.73 6.09 -35.27
C ASP A 35 61.75 5.29 -34.43
N ASP A 36 61.33 4.12 -33.95
CA ASP A 36 62.04 2.84 -34.10
C ASP A 36 61.07 1.65 -33.85
N ASP A 37 61.00 0.73 -34.81
CA ASP A 37 60.22 -0.53 -34.88
C ASP A 37 61.20 -1.73 -34.85
N PRO A 38 60.77 -3.02 -34.95
CA PRO A 38 59.95 -3.92 -34.11
C PRO A 38 60.89 -4.83 -33.25
N SER A 39 60.50 -5.81 -32.42
CA SER A 39 59.60 -6.96 -32.54
C SER A 39 59.55 -7.67 -31.18
N ASP A 40 58.47 -8.41 -30.88
CA ASP A 40 58.53 -9.85 -30.56
C ASP A 40 57.17 -10.38 -30.06
N ASP A 41 56.84 -11.56 -30.58
CA ASP A 41 55.58 -12.28 -30.53
C ASP A 41 55.14 -12.83 -29.16
N ASP A 42 53.79 -12.92 -29.03
CA ASP A 42 52.96 -13.93 -28.34
C ASP A 42 52.90 -14.01 -26.79
N PRO A 43 51.84 -14.59 -26.17
CA PRO A 43 50.55 -15.04 -26.74
C PRO A 43 49.28 -14.60 -25.97
N SER A 44 48.18 -14.52 -26.72
CA SER A 44 46.85 -15.03 -26.33
C SER A 44 46.37 -14.75 -24.89
N GLY A 45 46.02 -13.50 -24.62
CA GLY A 45 45.18 -13.14 -23.48
C GLY A 45 43.72 -13.42 -23.80
N ASP A 46 43.30 -14.64 -23.52
CA ASP A 46 41.93 -15.16 -23.57
C ASP A 46 41.04 -14.40 -22.58
N ASN A 47 40.73 -13.13 -22.87
CA ASN A 47 39.64 -12.40 -22.22
C ASN A 47 38.35 -12.79 -22.94
N ALA A 48 37.95 -14.04 -22.74
CA ALA A 48 36.55 -14.35 -22.60
C ALA A 48 36.03 -13.44 -21.49
N SER A 49 35.53 -12.27 -21.87
CA SER A 49 34.61 -11.49 -21.07
C SER A 49 33.42 -12.40 -20.83
N GLY A 50 33.53 -13.21 -19.78
CA GLY A 50 32.42 -13.89 -19.18
C GLY A 50 31.39 -12.81 -18.93
N GLU A 51 30.33 -12.86 -19.72
CA GLU A 51 29.03 -12.44 -19.25
C GLU A 51 28.89 -13.09 -17.88
N HIS A 52 29.14 -12.32 -16.83
CA HIS A 52 28.72 -12.72 -15.49
C HIS A 52 27.21 -12.82 -15.62
N ASP A 53 26.78 -14.07 -15.79
CA ASP A 53 25.42 -14.51 -15.72
C ASP A 53 24.92 -14.14 -14.32
N ARG A 54 24.43 -12.90 -14.20
CA ARG A 54 23.77 -12.38 -12.99
C ARG A 54 22.40 -13.05 -12.77
N GLY A 55 22.14 -14.18 -13.43
CA GLY A 55 21.01 -15.07 -13.17
C GLY A 55 21.28 -16.06 -12.04
N ASP A 56 22.53 -16.42 -11.76
CA ASP A 56 22.88 -17.47 -10.78
C ASP A 56 23.01 -16.96 -9.33
N GLU A 57 23.30 -15.67 -9.12
CA GLU A 57 23.51 -15.08 -7.79
C GLU A 57 22.19 -14.97 -6.97
N GLU A 58 21.04 -14.80 -7.61
CA GLU A 58 19.74 -14.64 -6.93
C GLU A 58 19.20 -15.99 -6.41
N PHE A 59 19.43 -17.09 -7.14
CA PHE A 59 19.09 -18.44 -6.68
C PHE A 59 20.02 -18.90 -5.54
N ASP A 60 21.31 -18.54 -5.60
CA ASP A 60 22.29 -18.87 -4.55
C ASP A 60 22.01 -18.08 -3.25
N ALA A 61 21.62 -16.81 -3.36
CA ALA A 61 21.25 -15.99 -2.21
C ALA A 61 20.06 -16.56 -1.41
N GLY A 62 19.02 -17.06 -2.09
CA GLY A 62 17.86 -17.65 -1.42
C GLY A 62 18.16 -18.98 -0.73
N MET A 63 19.04 -19.82 -1.32
CA MET A 63 19.50 -21.05 -0.68
C MET A 63 20.39 -20.76 0.53
N LEU A 64 21.33 -19.83 0.38
CA LEU A 64 22.20 -19.39 1.47
C LEU A 64 21.40 -18.76 2.62
N GLU A 65 20.38 -17.94 2.31
CA GLU A 65 19.50 -17.36 3.34
C GLU A 65 18.75 -18.45 4.12
N GLU A 66 18.24 -19.47 3.44
CA GLU A 66 17.56 -20.60 4.09
C GLU A 66 18.53 -21.42 4.96
N GLU A 67 19.76 -21.68 4.48
CA GLU A 67 20.80 -22.33 5.28
C GLU A 67 21.15 -21.52 6.53
N LEU A 68 21.27 -20.20 6.41
CA LEU A 68 21.52 -19.29 7.52
C LEU A 68 20.34 -19.27 8.50
N ARG A 69 19.09 -19.27 8.01
CA ARG A 69 17.87 -19.33 8.83
C ARG A 69 17.81 -20.63 9.62
N GLN A 70 18.15 -21.75 9.00
CA GLN A 70 18.22 -23.05 9.66
C GLN A 70 19.33 -23.09 10.72
N ALA A 71 20.53 -22.59 10.39
CA ALA A 71 21.64 -22.51 11.35
C ALA A 71 21.30 -21.61 12.54
N ALA A 72 20.66 -20.45 12.30
CA ALA A 72 20.20 -19.54 13.34
C ALA A 72 19.15 -20.18 14.25
N ALA A 73 18.19 -20.94 13.68
CA ALA A 73 17.18 -21.63 14.48
C ALA A 73 17.78 -22.69 15.43
N VAL A 74 18.94 -23.26 15.09
CA VAL A 74 19.67 -24.22 15.93
C VAL A 74 20.56 -23.52 16.96
N LEU A 75 21.27 -22.47 16.56
CA LEU A 75 22.26 -21.78 17.39
C LEU A 75 21.64 -20.76 18.35
N ASP A 76 20.55 -20.11 17.95
CA ASP A 76 19.81 -19.10 18.71
C ASP A 76 18.29 -19.36 18.60
N PRO A 77 17.79 -20.45 19.21
CA PRO A 77 16.38 -20.76 19.18
C PRO A 77 15.59 -19.68 19.92
N VAL A 78 14.46 -19.23 19.34
CA VAL A 78 13.60 -18.21 19.98
C VAL A 78 13.19 -18.70 21.37
N PRO A 79 13.60 -18.02 22.45
CA PRO A 79 13.25 -18.39 23.82
C PRO A 79 11.73 -18.52 23.98
N ALA A 80 11.31 -19.54 24.73
CA ALA A 80 9.88 -19.83 24.94
C ALA A 80 9.16 -18.63 25.58
N GLU A 81 9.86 -17.86 26.41
CA GLU A 81 9.35 -16.65 27.05
C GLU A 81 9.06 -15.54 26.02
N LEU A 82 9.91 -15.37 24.99
CA LEU A 82 9.67 -14.40 23.93
C LEU A 82 8.52 -14.83 23.02
N GLN A 83 8.40 -16.13 22.72
CA GLN A 83 7.24 -16.65 22.01
C GLN A 83 5.95 -16.42 22.80
N GLN A 84 5.97 -16.69 24.10
CA GLN A 84 4.82 -16.47 24.97
C GLN A 84 4.46 -14.98 25.03
N ILE A 85 5.44 -14.07 25.15
CA ILE A 85 5.21 -12.62 25.10
C ILE A 85 4.60 -12.21 23.75
N ALA A 86 5.05 -12.78 22.63
CA ALA A 86 4.48 -12.48 21.33
C ALA A 86 3.02 -12.95 21.22
N VAL A 87 2.71 -14.14 21.73
CA VAL A 87 1.35 -14.68 21.80
C VAL A 87 0.47 -13.85 22.73
N ASP A 88 0.98 -13.48 23.90
CA ASP A 88 0.27 -12.67 24.89
C ASP A 88 0.00 -11.26 24.37
N ALA A 89 0.97 -10.65 23.68
CA ALA A 89 0.82 -9.35 23.02
C ALA A 89 -0.23 -9.41 21.89
N TYR A 90 -0.25 -10.50 21.11
CA TYR A 90 -1.29 -10.73 20.09
C TYR A 90 -2.67 -10.90 20.72
N ALA A 91 -2.78 -11.57 21.87
CA ALA A 91 -4.04 -11.71 22.59
C ALA A 91 -4.54 -10.38 23.20
N LEU A 92 -3.61 -9.50 23.60
CA LEU A 92 -3.94 -8.20 24.20
C LEU A 92 -4.30 -7.13 23.16
N HIS A 93 -3.86 -7.26 21.90
CA HIS A 93 -4.04 -6.21 20.88
C HIS A 93 -5.51 -5.95 20.50
N ASP A 94 -6.38 -6.93 20.72
CA ASP A 94 -7.81 -6.78 20.50
C ASP A 94 -8.54 -6.14 21.70
N LEU A 95 -7.90 -5.98 22.89
CA LEU A 95 -8.51 -5.32 24.05
C LEU A 95 -8.67 -3.80 23.88
N ASP A 96 -7.82 -3.16 23.08
CA ASP A 96 -7.93 -1.73 22.78
C ASP A 96 -9.00 -1.43 21.72
N ALA A 97 -9.73 -2.45 21.25
CA ALA A 97 -10.80 -2.28 20.28
C ALA A 97 -11.99 -1.50 20.88
N ARG A 98 -12.30 -0.36 20.27
CA ARG A 98 -13.48 0.42 20.60
C ARG A 98 -14.71 -0.20 19.92
N VAL A 99 -15.74 -0.47 20.71
CA VAL A 99 -17.02 -0.94 20.14
C VAL A 99 -17.75 0.25 19.51
N ALA A 100 -18.12 0.11 18.24
CA ALA A 100 -18.97 1.07 17.55
C ALA A 100 -20.44 0.71 17.73
N GLU A 101 -21.18 1.62 18.35
CA GLU A 101 -22.61 1.50 18.63
C GLU A 101 -23.41 1.65 17.34
N LEU A 102 -24.46 0.85 17.18
CA LEU A 102 -25.41 1.00 16.07
C LEU A 102 -26.34 2.19 16.35
N THR A 103 -26.18 3.26 15.56
CA THR A 103 -26.94 4.51 15.72
C THR A 103 -28.08 4.68 14.72
N PHE A 104 -28.12 3.85 13.67
CA PHE A 104 -29.21 3.79 12.70
C PHE A 104 -29.32 2.39 12.11
N ASP A 105 -30.54 1.89 11.99
CA ASP A 105 -30.88 0.66 11.29
C ASP A 105 -32.14 0.86 10.44
N SER A 106 -32.01 0.82 9.12
CA SER A 106 -33.16 1.02 8.23
C SER A 106 -34.27 -0.01 8.40
N LEU A 107 -33.99 -1.18 8.97
CA LEU A 107 -35.02 -2.18 9.26
C LEU A 107 -36.02 -1.70 10.31
N VAL A 108 -35.55 -0.88 11.26
CA VAL A 108 -36.33 -0.40 12.41
C VAL A 108 -36.70 1.08 12.25
N ASP A 109 -35.79 1.89 11.71
CA ASP A 109 -35.87 3.34 11.71
C ASP A 109 -36.42 3.95 10.41
N ALA A 110 -36.48 3.18 9.32
CA ALA A 110 -36.96 3.67 8.02
C ALA A 110 -38.44 3.32 7.75
N LEU A 111 -39.13 4.18 7.00
CA LEU A 111 -40.50 3.94 6.57
C LEU A 111 -40.55 2.93 5.41
N PRO A 112 -41.40 1.89 5.45
CA PRO A 112 -41.50 0.92 4.36
C PRO A 112 -41.94 1.57 3.04
N VAL A 113 -41.15 1.36 1.99
CA VAL A 113 -41.48 1.79 0.62
C VAL A 113 -42.18 0.63 -0.11
N ARG A 114 -43.40 0.85 -0.62
CA ARG A 114 -44.15 -0.19 -1.34
C ARG A 114 -43.52 -0.50 -2.69
N GLY A 115 -43.34 -1.79 -3.00
CA GLY A 115 -42.96 -2.27 -4.34
C GLY A 115 -41.52 -2.74 -4.49
N VAL A 116 -40.69 -2.66 -3.44
CA VAL A 116 -39.31 -3.17 -3.44
C VAL A 116 -39.22 -4.35 -2.48
N THR A 117 -38.97 -5.55 -3.00
CA THR A 117 -38.89 -6.79 -2.21
C THR A 117 -37.51 -7.09 -1.65
N ASP A 118 -36.48 -6.43 -2.16
CA ASP A 118 -35.08 -6.64 -1.80
C ASP A 118 -34.39 -5.28 -1.57
N THR A 119 -34.91 -4.52 -0.60
CA THR A 119 -34.33 -3.21 -0.27
C THR A 119 -33.06 -3.46 0.54
N PRO A 120 -31.91 -2.86 0.16
CA PRO A 120 -30.71 -2.93 0.98
C PRO A 120 -30.96 -2.49 2.42
N ARG A 121 -30.23 -3.06 3.38
CA ARG A 121 -30.29 -2.63 4.78
C ARG A 121 -29.17 -1.65 5.06
N MET A 122 -29.52 -0.44 5.48
CA MET A 122 -28.57 0.63 5.78
C MET A 122 -28.35 0.70 7.28
N LEU A 123 -27.09 0.73 7.66
CA LEU A 123 -26.62 0.69 9.04
C LEU A 123 -25.61 1.81 9.23
N THR A 124 -25.71 2.54 10.33
CA THR A 124 -24.70 3.54 10.72
C THR A 124 -24.18 3.23 12.11
N PHE A 125 -22.86 3.02 12.21
CA PHE A 125 -22.17 2.78 13.47
C PHE A 125 -21.31 3.97 13.87
N ARG A 126 -21.13 4.19 15.17
CA ARG A 126 -20.27 5.26 15.70
C ARG A 126 -19.37 4.80 16.84
N ALA A 127 -18.09 5.17 16.76
CA ALA A 127 -17.09 5.01 17.82
C ALA A 127 -16.24 6.28 17.95
N GLY A 128 -16.55 7.14 18.91
CA GLY A 128 -15.91 8.45 19.04
C GLY A 128 -16.12 9.27 17.76
N ASP A 129 -15.03 9.71 17.13
CA ASP A 129 -15.06 10.51 15.91
C ASP A 129 -15.19 9.68 14.61
N VAL A 130 -15.14 8.33 14.73
CA VAL A 130 -15.29 7.43 13.58
C VAL A 130 -16.75 7.04 13.40
N THR A 131 -17.27 7.26 12.20
CA THR A 131 -18.57 6.75 11.75
C THR A 131 -18.36 5.75 10.63
N VAL A 132 -19.13 4.66 10.63
CA VAL A 132 -19.11 3.65 9.56
C VAL A 132 -20.53 3.48 9.05
N ASP A 133 -20.77 3.87 7.80
CA ASP A 133 -22.02 3.56 7.12
C ASP A 133 -21.85 2.28 6.31
N VAL A 134 -22.81 1.37 6.42
CA VAL A 134 -22.79 0.07 5.77
C VAL A 134 -24.14 -0.15 5.08
N GLU A 135 -24.09 -0.51 3.81
CA GLU A 135 -25.20 -1.05 3.07
C GLU A 135 -25.00 -2.56 2.93
N VAL A 136 -25.99 -3.33 3.36
CA VAL A 136 -26.01 -4.79 3.29
C VAL A 136 -27.06 -5.24 2.29
N THR A 137 -26.64 -6.11 1.37
CA THR A 137 -27.48 -6.71 0.33
C THR A 137 -27.33 -8.23 0.35
N ALA A 138 -28.14 -8.94 -0.44
CA ALA A 138 -27.98 -10.37 -0.61
C ALA A 138 -26.66 -10.77 -1.29
N GLN A 139 -26.03 -9.84 -2.03
CA GLN A 139 -24.79 -10.08 -2.79
C GLN A 139 -23.53 -9.77 -1.97
N GLY A 140 -23.66 -9.02 -0.88
CA GLY A 140 -22.54 -8.61 -0.05
C GLY A 140 -22.80 -7.29 0.66
N LEU A 141 -21.72 -6.57 0.95
CA LEU A 141 -21.77 -5.31 1.66
C LEU A 141 -20.93 -4.26 0.96
N MET A 142 -21.35 -3.01 1.10
CA MET A 142 -20.52 -1.85 0.76
C MET A 142 -20.66 -0.81 1.85
N GLY A 143 -19.72 0.12 1.92
CA GLY A 143 -19.79 1.13 2.94
C GLY A 143 -18.74 2.21 2.81
N GLN A 144 -18.77 3.10 3.79
CA GLN A 144 -17.84 4.21 3.92
C GLN A 144 -17.44 4.42 5.37
N VAL A 145 -16.17 4.75 5.56
CA VAL A 145 -15.59 5.21 6.83
C VAL A 145 -15.50 6.73 6.81
N LEU A 146 -15.96 7.36 7.88
CA LEU A 146 -15.97 8.80 8.08
C LEU A 146 -15.21 9.14 9.39
N PRO A 147 -14.31 10.14 9.40
CA PRO A 147 -13.83 10.89 8.23
C PRO A 147 -13.13 9.99 7.19
N PRO A 148 -13.12 10.38 5.89
CA PRO A 148 -12.52 9.59 4.81
C PRO A 148 -11.06 9.25 5.09
N GLN A 149 -10.73 7.96 5.11
CA GLN A 149 -9.38 7.45 5.32
C GLN A 149 -9.25 5.98 4.90
N PRO A 150 -8.04 5.53 4.50
CA PRO A 150 -7.78 4.12 4.29
C PRO A 150 -7.98 3.31 5.57
N ALA A 151 -8.54 2.11 5.40
CA ALA A 151 -8.78 1.19 6.52
C ALA A 151 -8.61 -0.26 6.07
N ARG A 152 -8.08 -1.11 6.95
CA ARG A 152 -8.24 -2.56 6.79
C ARG A 152 -9.50 -3.00 7.51
N ILE A 153 -10.34 -3.76 6.82
CA ILE A 153 -11.64 -4.17 7.32
C ILE A 153 -11.71 -5.68 7.26
N GLU A 154 -12.18 -6.30 8.33
CA GLU A 154 -12.40 -7.73 8.40
C GLU A 154 -13.86 -7.97 8.75
N VAL A 155 -14.51 -8.85 7.98
CA VAL A 155 -15.84 -9.34 8.32
C VAL A 155 -15.67 -10.46 9.34
N LEU A 156 -16.13 -10.21 10.55
CA LEU A 156 -16.20 -11.20 11.63
C LEU A 156 -17.49 -11.99 11.47
N GLY A 157 -17.41 -13.32 11.41
CA GLY A 157 -18.58 -14.19 11.30
C GLY A 157 -18.18 -15.63 11.00
N GLY A 158 -19.05 -16.59 11.34
CA GLY A 158 -18.83 -18.02 11.10
C GLY A 158 -17.56 -18.60 11.76
N PRO A 159 -17.18 -19.86 11.43
CA PRO A 159 -16.01 -20.53 12.00
C PRO A 159 -14.67 -20.17 11.32
N ARG A 160 -14.70 -19.37 10.25
CA ARG A 160 -13.50 -18.96 9.50
C ARG A 160 -13.41 -17.44 9.44
N PRO A 161 -12.22 -16.85 9.54
CA PRO A 161 -12.04 -15.42 9.30
C PRO A 161 -12.59 -15.04 7.92
N GLY A 162 -13.37 -13.96 7.84
CA GLY A 162 -13.84 -13.42 6.57
C GLY A 162 -12.68 -12.93 5.71
N SER A 163 -12.92 -12.79 4.40
CA SER A 163 -11.95 -12.17 3.50
C SER A 163 -11.68 -10.72 3.92
N PRO A 164 -10.40 -10.29 3.97
CA PRO A 164 -10.08 -8.91 4.28
C PRO A 164 -10.59 -7.99 3.16
N LEU A 165 -11.18 -6.87 3.57
CA LEU A 165 -11.58 -5.76 2.72
C LEU A 165 -10.69 -4.55 3.02
N THR A 166 -10.61 -3.62 2.08
CA THR A 166 -9.86 -2.38 2.27
C THR A 166 -10.75 -1.20 1.92
N ALA A 167 -10.77 -0.20 2.79
CA ALA A 167 -11.26 1.12 2.43
C ALA A 167 -10.18 1.90 1.69
N ASP A 168 -10.58 2.61 0.63
CA ASP A 168 -9.70 3.49 -0.15
C ASP A 168 -9.41 4.83 0.56
N ASP A 169 -8.70 5.74 -0.11
CA ASP A 169 -8.39 7.09 0.42
C ASP A 169 -9.65 7.93 0.69
N LEU A 170 -10.78 7.59 0.07
CA LEU A 170 -12.08 8.22 0.29
C LEU A 170 -12.90 7.49 1.36
N GLY A 171 -12.32 6.48 2.03
CA GLY A 171 -12.97 5.69 3.06
C GLY A 171 -13.96 4.65 2.52
N ARG A 172 -14.02 4.42 1.20
CA ARG A 172 -15.03 3.53 0.58
C ARG A 172 -14.53 2.09 0.51
N PHE A 173 -15.41 1.15 0.80
CA PHE A 173 -15.12 -0.28 0.72
C PHE A 173 -16.31 -1.07 0.16
N THR A 174 -16.00 -2.21 -0.46
CA THR A 174 -16.98 -3.17 -0.99
C THR A 174 -16.48 -4.58 -0.71
N GLY A 175 -17.39 -5.49 -0.41
CA GLY A 175 -17.13 -6.92 -0.29
C GLY A 175 -18.26 -7.73 -0.92
N ASP A 176 -17.94 -8.51 -1.93
CA ASP A 176 -18.90 -9.30 -2.73
C ASP A 176 -19.20 -10.68 -2.13
N VAL A 177 -19.08 -10.80 -0.80
CA VAL A 177 -19.30 -12.06 -0.09
C VAL A 177 -20.65 -12.01 0.62
N PRO A 178 -21.60 -12.90 0.26
CA PRO A 178 -22.87 -12.99 0.96
C PRO A 178 -22.67 -13.27 2.45
N LEU A 179 -23.25 -12.42 3.29
CA LEU A 179 -23.20 -12.57 4.74
C LEU A 179 -24.18 -13.66 5.16
N SER A 180 -23.66 -14.75 5.73
CA SER A 180 -24.47 -15.86 6.23
C SER A 180 -24.41 -15.92 7.76
N GLY A 181 -25.49 -15.49 8.41
CA GLY A 181 -25.64 -15.51 9.86
C GLY A 181 -25.12 -14.23 10.56
N PRO A 182 -24.86 -14.31 11.87
CA PRO A 182 -24.39 -13.17 12.63
C PRO A 182 -23.02 -12.69 12.15
N PHE A 183 -22.85 -11.38 12.01
CA PHE A 183 -21.60 -10.77 11.59
C PHE A 183 -21.32 -9.46 12.35
N ALA A 184 -20.05 -9.06 12.37
CA ALA A 184 -19.59 -7.73 12.78
C ALA A 184 -18.44 -7.29 11.86
N LEU A 185 -18.11 -6.01 11.83
CA LEU A 185 -16.96 -5.49 11.09
C LEU A 185 -15.88 -5.06 12.08
N ARG A 186 -14.64 -5.52 11.85
CA ARG A 186 -13.45 -5.00 12.53
C ARG A 186 -12.69 -4.11 11.58
N LEU A 187 -12.52 -2.85 11.94
CA LEU A 187 -11.81 -1.84 11.17
C LEU A 187 -10.51 -1.47 11.90
N ARG A 188 -9.43 -1.31 11.13
CA ARG A 188 -8.15 -0.78 11.59
C ARG A 188 -7.87 0.51 10.82
N THR A 189 -7.93 1.64 11.52
CA THR A 189 -7.85 3.00 10.96
C THR A 189 -6.80 3.82 11.69
N GLY A 190 -5.71 4.23 11.04
CA GLY A 190 -4.78 5.24 11.59
C GLY A 190 -4.17 4.97 12.98
N GLY A 191 -4.28 3.74 13.51
CA GLY A 191 -3.85 3.35 14.87
C GLY A 191 -4.98 2.89 15.79
N ASP A 192 -6.23 3.20 15.44
CA ASP A 192 -7.43 2.72 16.13
C ASP A 192 -7.90 1.37 15.61
N VAL A 193 -8.46 0.57 16.52
CA VAL A 193 -9.25 -0.63 16.19
C VAL A 193 -10.69 -0.36 16.60
N VAL A 194 -11.61 -0.49 15.65
CA VAL A 194 -13.04 -0.31 15.86
C VAL A 194 -13.75 -1.60 15.50
N VAL A 195 -14.64 -2.09 16.36
CA VAL A 195 -15.46 -3.27 16.10
C VAL A 195 -16.93 -2.89 16.21
N THR A 196 -17.71 -3.14 15.16
CA THR A 196 -19.16 -2.87 15.22
C THR A 196 -19.87 -3.83 16.17
N GLU A 197 -21.07 -3.47 16.60
CA GLU A 197 -21.98 -4.43 17.19
C GLU A 197 -22.27 -5.61 16.24
N TRP A 198 -22.61 -6.75 16.83
CA TRP A 198 -23.01 -7.94 16.09
C TRP A 198 -24.42 -7.78 15.53
N LEU A 199 -24.56 -8.02 14.23
CA LEU A 199 -25.82 -7.98 13.51
C LEU A 199 -26.13 -9.32 12.87
N ARG A 200 -27.36 -9.44 12.35
CA ARG A 200 -27.76 -10.53 11.46
C ARG A 200 -28.09 -9.95 10.11
N ALA A 201 -27.58 -10.57 9.05
CA ALA A 201 -27.94 -10.24 7.67
C ALA A 201 -29.39 -10.63 7.36
#